data_AF-A0A358SRX8-F1
#
_entry.id   AF-A0A358SRX8-F1
#
_cell.length_a   1.000
_cell.length_b   1.000
_cell.length_c   1.000
_cell.angle_alpha   90.00
_cell.angle_beta   90.00
_cell.angle_gamma   90.00
#
_symmetry.space_group_name_H-M   'P 1'
#
loop_
_entity.id
_entity.type
_entity.pdbx_description
1 polymer ?
#
loop_
_entity_poly.entity_id
_entity_poly.type
_entity_poly.pdbx_seq_one_letter_code
_entity_poly.pdbx_strand_id
1 'polypeptide(L)' 'MAEEPMMTLLRSYAAGAWVTPADAGRPVLDAVTGDEVARVSSAGVDIAAALDYGRAAGGPA' A
#
# COMPACT_ATOMS: atom_id res chain seq x y z
N MET A 1 -18.04 0.01 -22.86
CA MET A 1 -17.21 1.22 -22.68
C MET A 1 -16.34 0.92 -21.49
N ALA A 2 -15.04 0.71 -21.70
CA ALA A 2 -14.13 0.41 -20.60
C ALA A 2 -14.08 1.65 -19.70
N GLU A 3 -14.48 1.50 -18.44
CA GLU A 3 -14.15 2.48 -17.42
C GLU A 3 -12.62 2.47 -17.34
N GLU A 4 -11.96 3.50 -17.88
CA GLU A 4 -10.56 3.74 -17.54
C GLU A 4 -10.58 4.01 -16.04
N PRO A 5 -10.12 3.05 -15.21
CA PRO A 5 -10.30 3.18 -13.78
C PRO A 5 -9.58 4.46 -13.36
N MET A 6 -10.28 5.32 -12.63
CA MET A 6 -9.64 6.34 -11.83
C MET A 6 -8.52 5.63 -11.06
N MET A 7 -7.27 5.92 -11.41
CA MET A 7 -6.10 5.09 -11.08
C MET A 7 -6.15 4.57 -9.64
N THR A 8 -6.13 3.25 -9.48
CA THR A 8 -6.43 2.59 -8.20
C THR A 8 -5.42 2.97 -7.11
N LEU A 9 -5.90 3.59 -6.04
CA LEU A 9 -5.14 3.77 -4.80
C LEU A 9 -5.10 2.45 -4.02
N LEU A 10 -3.90 1.88 -3.88
CA LEU A 10 -3.71 0.59 -3.25
C LEU A 10 -3.73 0.69 -1.72
N ARG A 11 -4.40 -0.29 -1.09
CA ARG A 11 -4.37 -0.51 0.36
C ARG A 11 -3.08 -1.22 0.74
N SER A 12 -2.55 -0.88 1.90
CA SER A 12 -1.44 -1.60 2.52
C SER A 12 -1.97 -2.67 3.47
N TYR A 13 -1.28 -3.79 3.63
CA TYR A 13 -1.61 -4.79 4.65
C TYR A 13 -0.51 -4.78 5.73
N ALA A 14 -0.89 -4.47 6.96
CA ALA A 14 0.04 -4.36 8.08
C ALA A 14 -0.64 -4.81 9.37
N ALA A 15 0.13 -5.43 10.29
CA ALA A 15 -0.35 -5.90 11.58
C ALA A 15 -1.64 -6.75 11.52
N GLY A 16 -1.80 -7.56 10.47
CA GLY A 16 -2.98 -8.42 10.29
C GLY A 16 -4.22 -7.72 9.73
N ALA A 17 -4.11 -6.47 9.25
CA ALA A 17 -5.25 -5.69 8.75
C ALA A 17 -4.94 -4.95 7.45
N TRP A 18 -5.98 -4.72 6.64
CA TRP A 18 -5.91 -3.83 5.49
C TRP A 18 -6.08 -2.36 5.93
N VAL A 19 -5.16 -1.51 5.49
CA VAL A 19 -5.11 -0.07 5.77
C VAL A 19 -5.38 0.69 4.47
N THR A 20 -6.46 1.49 4.48
CA THR A 20 -6.78 2.42 3.38
C THR A 20 -6.08 3.75 3.63
N PRO A 21 -5.27 4.26 2.68
CA PRO A 21 -4.64 5.56 2.85
C PRO A 21 -5.67 6.68 2.85
N ALA A 22 -5.43 7.72 3.65
CA ALA A 22 -6.30 8.90 3.71
C ALA A 22 -5.89 10.01 2.72
N ASP A 23 -4.71 9.88 2.11
CA ASP A 23 -4.15 10.82 1.13
C ASP A 23 -4.22 10.27 -0.30
N ALA A 24 -3.92 11.13 -1.27
CA ALA A 24 -3.96 10.79 -2.68
C ALA A 24 -2.84 9.82 -3.14
N GLY A 25 -1.80 9.61 -2.33
CA GLY A 25 -0.65 8.78 -2.64
C GLY A 25 0.25 9.32 -3.76
N ARG A 26 1.30 8.54 -4.04
CA ARG A 26 2.26 8.77 -5.12
C ARG A 26 1.99 7.84 -6.29
N PRO A 27 2.18 8.30 -7.54
CA PRO A 27 2.04 7.44 -8.71
C PRO A 27 3.13 6.37 -8.74
N VAL A 28 2.73 5.18 -9.17
CA VAL A 28 3.61 4.11 -9.62
C VAL A 28 3.52 4.09 -11.14
N LEU A 29 4.68 4.18 -11.79
CA LEU A 29 4.76 4.26 -13.24
C LEU A 29 5.21 2.92 -13.82
N ASP A 30 4.66 2.56 -14.97
CA ASP A 30 5.21 1.51 -15.82
C ASP A 30 6.65 1.88 -16.23
N ALA A 31 7.57 0.94 -16.05
CA ALA A 31 9.00 1.20 -16.27
C ALA A 31 9.39 1.29 -17.77
N VAL A 32 8.52 0.85 -18.68
CA VAL A 32 8.73 0.83 -20.13
C VAL A 32 8.02 2.00 -20.80
N THR A 33 6.74 2.23 -20.47
CA THR A 33 5.92 3.27 -21.13
C THR A 33 5.88 4.59 -20.36
N GLY A 34 6.12 4.56 -19.04
CA GLY A 34 5.97 5.72 -18.16
C GLY A 34 4.53 6.01 -17.75
N ASP A 35 3.56 5.19 -18.15
CA ASP A 35 2.15 5.38 -17.80
C ASP A 35 1.91 5.10 -16.31
N GLU A 36 0.98 5.83 -15.69
CA GLU A 36 0.58 5.58 -14.30
C GLU A 36 -0.23 4.27 -14.22
N VAL A 37 0.20 3.32 -13.38
CA VAL A 37 -0.46 2.01 -13.23
C VAL A 37 -1.18 1.85 -11.90
N ALA A 38 -0.80 2.62 -10.87
CA ALA A 38 -1.41 2.61 -9.55
C ALA A 38 -0.97 3.83 -8.73
N ARG A 39 -1.62 4.04 -7.58
CA ARG A 39 -1.13 4.95 -6.53
C ARG A 39 -0.89 4.21 -5.24
N VAL A 40 0.15 4.61 -4.51
CA VAL A 40 0.52 4.01 -3.21
C VAL A 40 0.77 5.09 -2.17
N SER A 41 0.49 4.77 -0.91
CA SER A 41 0.84 5.59 0.23
C SER A 41 1.06 4.72 1.46
N SER A 42 1.89 5.19 2.37
CA SER A 42 2.09 4.61 3.69
C SER A 42 1.43 5.43 4.81
N ALA A 43 0.67 6.48 4.47
CA ALA A 43 -0.05 7.25 5.47
C ALA A 43 -1.09 6.37 6.17
N GLY A 44 -1.16 6.50 7.50
CA GLY A 44 -2.04 5.68 8.34
C GLY A 44 -1.50 4.28 8.66
N VAL A 45 -0.34 3.88 8.12
CA VAL A 45 0.31 2.63 8.54
C VAL A 45 1.03 2.85 9.86
N ASP A 46 0.64 2.09 10.89
CA ASP A 46 1.36 2.03 12.16
C ASP A 46 2.56 1.10 12.06
N ILE A 47 3.75 1.70 11.90
CA ILE A 47 5.01 0.96 11.75
C ILE A 47 5.40 0.25 13.05
N ALA A 48 5.08 0.81 14.21
CA ALA A 48 5.41 0.18 15.49
C ALA A 48 4.59 -1.10 15.67
N ALA A 49 3.27 -1.02 15.43
CA ALA A 49 2.40 -2.19 15.45
C ALA A 49 2.80 -3.26 14.41
N ALA A 50 3.26 -2.84 13.22
CA ALA A 50 3.75 -3.77 12.20
C ALA A 50 5.01 -4.53 12.65
N LEU A 51 5.95 -3.85 13.32
CA LEU A 51 7.16 -4.48 13.87
C LEU A 51 6.83 -5.42 15.03
N ASP A 52 5.95 -5.01 15.94
CA ASP A 52 5.51 -5.84 17.07
C ASP A 52 4.79 -7.10 16.58
N TYR A 53 3.90 -6.95 15.59
CA TYR A 53 3.25 -8.08 14.93
C TYR A 53 4.29 -9.03 14.31
N GLY A 54 5.31 -8.50 13.62
CA GLY A 54 6.39 -9.29 13.05
C GLY A 54 7.15 -10.11 14.10
N ARG A 55 7.47 -9.51 15.25
CA ARG A 55 8.16 -10.21 16.36
C ARG A 55 7.27 -11.28 16.99
N ALA A 56 5.99 -11.01 17.16
CA ALA A 56 5.05 -11.94 17.79
C ALA A 56 4.70 -13.13 16.87
N ALA A 57 4.48 -12.88 15.58
CA ALA A 57 4.01 -13.88 14.62
C ALA A 57 5.15 -14.61 13.87
N GLY A 58 6.30 -13.97 13.67
CA GLY A 58 7.40 -14.48 12.85
C GLY A 58 8.30 -15.53 13.50
N GLY A 59 8.20 -15.72 14.82
CA GLY A 59 9.10 -16.60 15.59
C GLY A 59 10.49 -15.99 15.82
N PRO A 60 11.30 -16.59 16.73
CA PRO A 60 12.67 -16.12 16.97
C PRO A 60 13.52 -16.26 15.70
N ALA A 61 14.34 -15.24 15.43
CA ALA A 61 15.32 -15.22 14.35
C ALA A 61 16.49 -16.18 14.61
#